data_AF-A0A4Q0XI31-F1
#
_entry.id   AF-A0A4Q0XI31-F1
#
_cell.length_a   1.000
_cell.length_b   1.000
_cell.length_c   1.000
_cell.angle_alpha   90.00
_cell.angle_beta   90.00
_cell.angle_gamma   90.00
#
_symmetry.space_group_name_H-M   'P 1'
#
loop_
_entity.id
_entity.type
_entity.pdbx_description
1 polymer ?
#
loop_
_entity_poly.entity_id
_entity_poly.type
_entity_poly.pdbx_seq_one_letter_code
_entity_poly.pdbx_strand_id
1 'polypeptide(L)' 'MEDKPISELTYEEASNELESILEQLRNDEVSIDKLENVVTRAAALSKLCQDKLRNTEKKVQNIIEKLGL' A
#
# COMPACT_ATOMS: atom_id res chain seq x y z
N MET A 1 4.53 -13.20 -12.07
CA MET A 1 3.95 -12.28 -11.07
C MET A 1 4.37 -10.90 -11.51
N GLU A 2 3.43 -10.08 -11.96
CA GLU A 2 3.73 -8.84 -12.68
C GLU A 2 4.40 -7.82 -11.76
N ASP A 3 5.62 -7.39 -12.13
CA ASP A 3 6.36 -6.23 -11.60
C ASP A 3 5.62 -4.91 -11.91
N LYS A 4 4.39 -4.76 -11.41
CA LYS A 4 3.65 -3.52 -11.61
C LYS A 4 4.27 -2.38 -10.79
N PRO A 5 4.47 -1.20 -11.39
CA PRO A 5 4.94 -0.03 -10.67
C PRO A 5 3.93 0.36 -9.61
N ILE A 6 4.41 0.82 -8.43
CA ILE A 6 3.56 1.16 -7.26
C ILE A 6 2.46 2.16 -7.63
N SER A 7 2.74 3.07 -8.57
CA SER A 7 1.79 4.05 -9.08
C SER A 7 0.56 3.45 -9.75
N GLU A 8 0.66 2.23 -10.28
CA GLU A 8 -0.42 1.55 -11.00
C GLU A 8 -1.19 0.55 -10.13
N LEU A 9 -0.72 0.28 -8.91
CA LEU A 9 -1.38 -0.66 -8.02
C LEU A 9 -2.73 -0.12 -7.54
N THR A 10 -3.72 -1.02 -7.48
CA THR A 10 -4.93 -0.80 -6.71
C THR A 10 -4.65 -0.85 -5.21
N TYR A 11 -5.61 -0.42 -4.39
CA TYR A 11 -5.46 -0.52 -2.93
C TYR A 11 -5.28 -1.98 -2.51
N GLU A 12 -6.10 -2.87 -3.06
CA GLU A 12 -6.09 -4.30 -2.74
C GLU A 12 -4.79 -4.99 -3.18
N GLU A 13 -4.30 -4.70 -4.38
CA GLU A 13 -2.99 -5.23 -4.82
C GLU A 13 -1.87 -4.75 -3.90
N ALA A 14 -1.86 -3.46 -3.52
CA ALA A 14 -0.83 -2.91 -2.65
C ALA A 14 -0.90 -3.44 -1.21
N SER A 15 -2.10 -3.65 -0.66
CA SER A 15 -2.27 -4.24 0.66
C SER A 15 -1.84 -5.71 0.68
N ASN A 16 -2.21 -6.48 -0.35
CA ASN A 16 -1.83 -7.89 -0.45
C ASN A 16 -0.31 -8.05 -0.61
N GLU A 17 0.32 -7.21 -1.42
CA GLU A 17 1.78 -7.20 -1.56
C GLU A 17 2.48 -6.83 -0.25
N LEU A 18 1.96 -5.82 0.46
CA LEU A 18 2.50 -5.41 1.75
C LEU A 18 2.39 -6.53 2.79
N GLU A 19 1.26 -7.24 2.86
CA GLU A 19 1.08 -8.38 3.75
C GLU A 19 2.08 -9.50 3.42
N SER A 20 2.28 -9.82 2.15
CA SER A 20 3.26 -10.82 1.73
C SER A 20 4.69 -10.44 2.12
N ILE A 21 5.05 -9.16 1.98
CA ILE A 21 6.36 -8.66 2.43
C ILE A 21 6.51 -8.81 3.95
N LEU A 22 5.47 -8.46 4.72
CA LEU A 22 5.49 -8.59 6.18
C LEU A 22 5.57 -10.05 6.62
N GLU A 23 4.96 -10.99 5.90
CA GLU A 23 5.12 -12.43 6.14
C GLU A 23 6.55 -12.89 5.90
N GLN A 24 7.15 -12.54 4.77
CA GLN A 24 8.55 -12.89 4.46
C GLN A 24 9.52 -12.34 5.51
N LEU A 25 9.28 -11.10 5.99
CA LEU A 25 10.07 -10.50 7.06
C LEU A 25 9.89 -11.22 8.40
N ARG A 26 8.67 -11.65 8.74
CA ARG A 26 8.39 -12.40 9.98
C ARG A 26 9.00 -13.79 9.97
N ASN A 27 9.11 -14.40 8.80
CA ASN A 27 9.68 -15.74 8.63
C ASN A 27 11.21 -15.74 8.47
N ASP A 28 11.87 -14.58 8.59
CA ASP A 28 13.30 -14.40 8.33
C ASP A 28 13.73 -14.90 6.93
N GLU A 29 12.81 -14.84 5.95
CA GLU A 29 13.06 -15.28 4.56
C GLU A 29 13.80 -14.22 3.72
N VAL A 30 14.00 -13.03 4.28
CA VAL A 30 14.64 -11.89 3.61
C VAL A 30 16.11 -11.82 3.99
N SER A 31 16.99 -12.00 3.00
CA SER A 31 18.43 -11.82 3.19
C SER A 31 18.79 -10.37 3.46
N ILE A 32 19.91 -10.13 4.17
CA ILE A 32 20.39 -8.78 4.51
C ILE A 32 20.57 -7.89 3.27
N ASP A 33 21.06 -8.45 2.16
CA ASP A 33 21.24 -7.73 0.89
C ASP A 33 19.92 -7.29 0.24
N LYS A 34 18.82 -7.96 0.57
CA LYS A 34 17.48 -7.65 0.05
C LYS A 34 16.65 -6.82 1.02
N LEU A 35 17.05 -6.75 2.29
CA LEU A 35 16.31 -6.09 3.35
C LEU A 35 16.02 -4.62 3.02
N GLU A 36 17.02 -3.89 2.52
CA GLU A 36 16.87 -2.49 2.12
C GLU A 36 15.76 -2.32 1.06
N ASN A 37 15.81 -3.15 0.01
CA ASN A 37 14.84 -3.11 -1.08
C ASN A 37 13.43 -3.48 -0.61
N VAL A 38 13.32 -4.55 0.19
CA VAL A 38 12.05 -5.05 0.72
C VAL A 38 11.39 -4.02 1.65
N VAL A 39 12.16 -3.42 2.56
CA VAL A 39 11.66 -2.38 3.47
C VAL A 39 11.27 -1.11 2.72
N THR A 40 12.07 -0.70 1.73
CA THR A 40 11.76 0.47 0.88
C THR A 40 10.47 0.25 0.10
N ARG A 41 10.27 -0.95 -0.46
CA ARG A 41 9.03 -1.35 -1.14
C ARG A 41 7.85 -1.30 -0.18
N ALA A 42 7.97 -1.90 1.01
CA ALA A 42 6.92 -1.88 2.03
C ALA A 42 6.51 -0.45 2.43
N ALA A 43 7.48 0.44 2.64
CA ALA A 43 7.23 1.83 2.98
C ALA A 43 6.46 2.57 1.86
N ALA A 44 6.82 2.32 0.60
CA ALA A 44 6.15 2.91 -0.54
C ALA A 44 4.73 2.36 -0.74
N LEU A 45 4.50 1.06 -0.55
CA LEU A 45 3.16 0.44 -0.56
C LEU A 45 2.28 1.02 0.56
N SER A 46 2.82 1.14 1.78
CA SER A 46 2.12 1.73 2.92
C SER A 46 1.67 3.16 2.61
N LYS A 47 2.55 3.97 2.01
CA LYS A 47 2.23 5.34 1.59
C LYS A 47 1.12 5.38 0.54
N LEU A 48 1.18 4.50 -0.47
CA LEU A 48 0.12 4.41 -1.49
C LEU A 48 -1.24 4.10 -0.87
N CYS A 49 -1.28 3.13 0.06
CA CYS A 49 -2.52 2.76 0.77
C CYS A 49 -3.08 3.95 1.56
N GLN A 50 -2.23 4.65 2.31
CA GLN A 50 -2.63 5.84 3.07
C GLN A 50 -3.15 6.96 2.16
N ASP A 51 -2.49 7.21 1.03
CA ASP A 51 -2.90 8.25 0.09
C ASP A 51 -4.25 7.89 -0.58
N LYS A 52 -4.48 6.63 -0.94
CA LYS A 52 -5.77 6.17 -1.47
C LYS A 52 -6.89 6.29 -0.44
N LEU A 53 -6.65 5.95 0.82
CA LEU A 53 -7.62 6.10 1.91
C LEU A 53 -7.98 7.57 2.12
N ARG A 54 -6.97 8.44 2.29
CA ARG A 54 -7.18 9.89 2.46
C ARG A 54 -7.93 10.52 1.29
N ASN A 55 -7.61 10.12 0.07
CA ASN A 55 -8.32 10.63 -1.12
C ASN A 55 -9.76 10.13 -1.17
N THR A 56 -10.01 8.88 -0.76
CA THR A 56 -11.36 8.32 -0.68
C THR A 56 -12.17 9.02 0.41
N GLU A 57 -11.61 9.19 1.61
CA GLU A 57 -12.22 9.92 2.72
C GLU A 57 -12.62 11.33 2.30
N LYS A 58 -11.72 12.09 1.66
CA LYS A 58 -12.03 13.44 1.15
C LYS A 58 -13.17 13.42 0.14
N LYS A 59 -13.20 12.45 -0.77
CA LYS A 59 -14.28 12.32 -1.76
C LYS A 59 -15.61 12.00 -1.09
N VAL A 60 -15.61 11.07 -0.13
CA VAL A 60 -16.80 10.69 0.64
C VAL A 60 -17.31 11.88 1.44
N GLN A 61 -16.43 12.59 2.15
CA GLN A 61 -16.78 13.80 2.90
C GLN A 61 -17.40 14.86 1.98
N ASN A 62 -16.78 15.15 0.82
CA ASN A 62 -17.35 16.10 -0.14
C ASN A 62 -18.72 15.66 -0.66
N ILE A 63 -18.98 14.36 -0.81
CA ILE A 63 -20.29 13.83 -1.23
C ILE A 63 -21.31 14.02 -0.10
N ILE A 64 -20.95 13.70 1.14
CA ILE A 64 -21.80 13.89 2.33
C ILE A 64 -22.20 15.37 2.46
N GLU A 65 -21.23 16.28 2.37
CA GLU A 65 -21.47 17.73 2.42
C GLU A 65 -22.40 18.20 1.29
N LYS A 66 -22.24 17.67 0.07
CA LYS A 66 -23.12 17.98 -1.08
C LYS A 66 -24.54 17.43 -0.93
N LEU A 67 -24.70 16.32 -0.22
CA LEU A 67 -26.00 15.71 0.08
C LEU A 67 -26.70 16.39 1.27
N GLY A 68 -26.03 17.33 1.95
CA GLY A 68 -26.59 18.04 3.11
C GLY A 68 -26.80 17.14 4.32
N LEU A 69 -26.04 16.05 4.41
CA LEU A 69 -26.02 15.10 5.52
C LEU A 69 -24.96 15.47 6.57
#